data_AF-A0A7J6V3L6-F1
#
_entry.id   AF-A0A7J6V3L6-F1
#
_cell.length_a   1.000
_cell.length_b   1.000
_cell.length_c   1.000
_cell.angle_alpha   90.00
_cell.angle_beta   90.00
_cell.angle_gamma   90.00
#
_symmetry.space_group_name_H-M   'P 1'
#
loop_
_entity.id
_entity.type
_entity.pdbx_description
1 polymer ?
#
loop_
_entity_poly.entity_id
_entity_poly.type
_entity_poly.pdbx_seq_one_letter_code
_entity_poly.pdbx_strand_id
1 'polypeptide(L)'
;MAQDLENESLENIKFMLDINLLGCFHLIKAALPGMKKNRKDRGPGSIALMSSQAGQVGIYGYTAYSASKFGLRGLGEALQQELNSENIHVSIICPPDTDTPGLVEEP
;
A
#
# COMPACT_ATOMS: atom_id res chain seq x y z
N MET A 1 -5.58 -7.96 -16.23
CA MET A 1 -5.72 -9.39 -16.52
C MET A 1 -4.62 -10.14 -15.83
N ALA A 2 -4.92 -11.30 -15.25
CA ALA A 2 -3.90 -12.24 -14.79
C ALA A 2 -2.89 -12.50 -15.92
N GLN A 3 -1.63 -12.11 -15.71
CA GLN A 3 -0.55 -12.31 -16.68
C GLN A 3 0.60 -13.05 -16.02
N ASP A 4 1.08 -14.06 -16.72
CA ASP A 4 2.32 -14.73 -16.34
C ASP A 4 3.46 -13.72 -16.40
N LEU A 5 4.36 -13.80 -15.42
CA LEU A 5 5.47 -12.84 -15.27
C LEU A 5 6.35 -12.76 -16.54
N GLU A 6 6.48 -13.87 -17.27
CA GLU A 6 7.27 -13.94 -18.51
C GLU A 6 6.73 -13.06 -19.64
N ASN A 7 5.44 -12.73 -19.60
CA ASN A 7 4.75 -11.93 -20.61
C ASN A 7 4.52 -10.47 -20.18
N GLU A 8 4.84 -10.14 -18.93
CA GLU A 8 4.68 -8.79 -18.39
C GLU A 8 5.92 -7.94 -18.66
N SER A 9 5.72 -6.73 -19.19
CA SER A 9 6.84 -5.85 -19.48
C SER A 9 7.45 -5.29 -18.19
N LEU A 10 8.78 -5.13 -18.16
CA LEU A 10 9.45 -4.48 -17.03
C LEU A 10 8.95 -3.04 -16.79
N GLU A 11 8.46 -2.38 -17.85
CA GLU A 11 7.88 -1.03 -17.75
C GLU A 11 6.56 -1.07 -16.96
N ASN A 12 5.66 -2.00 -17.27
CA ASN A 12 4.41 -2.19 -16.53
C ASN A 12 4.66 -2.61 -15.08
N ILE A 13 5.64 -3.49 -14.84
CA ILE A 13 6.05 -3.88 -13.47
C ILE A 13 6.50 -2.65 -12.69
N LYS A 14 7.36 -1.82 -13.27
CA LYS A 14 7.82 -0.57 -12.65
C LYS A 14 6.65 0.37 -12.41
N PHE A 15 5.79 0.58 -13.39
CA PHE A 15 4.61 1.43 -13.26
C PHE A 15 3.73 1.00 -12.07
N MET A 16 3.45 -0.31 -11.94
CA MET A 16 2.68 -0.84 -10.81
C MET A 16 3.38 -0.59 -9.46
N LEU A 17 4.69 -0.82 -9.36
CA LEU A 17 5.45 -0.58 -8.14
C LEU A 17 5.52 0.91 -7.80
N ASP A 18 5.72 1.75 -8.80
CA ASP A 18 5.82 3.20 -8.66
C ASP A 18 4.50 3.78 -8.14
N ILE A 19 3.37 3.36 -8.71
CA ILE A 19 2.03 3.79 -8.27
C ILE A 19 1.71 3.22 -6.89
N ASN A 20 1.73 1.89 -6.74
CA ASN A 20 1.16 1.22 -5.57
C ASN A 20 2.04 1.32 -4.33
N LEU A 21 3.37 1.32 -4.48
CA LEU A 21 4.31 1.28 -3.36
C LEU A 21 5.05 2.61 -3.21
N LEU A 22 5.79 3.06 -4.23
CA LEU A 22 6.54 4.31 -4.11
C LEU A 22 5.62 5.52 -3.95
N GLY A 23 4.43 5.51 -4.56
CA GLY A 23 3.40 6.53 -4.35
C GLY A 23 3.06 6.72 -2.87
N CYS A 24 2.91 5.63 -2.11
CA CYS A 24 2.70 5.69 -0.66
C CYS A 24 3.92 6.26 0.08
N PHE A 25 5.14 5.84 -0.28
CA PHE A 25 6.36 6.43 0.29
C PHE A 25 6.43 7.95 0.06
N HIS A 26 6.13 8.41 -1.17
CA HIS A 26 6.15 9.83 -1.51
C HIS A 26 5.15 10.63 -0.67
N LEU A 27 3.91 10.16 -0.58
CA LEU A 27 2.87 10.83 0.21
C LEU A 27 3.23 10.87 1.70
N ILE A 28 3.62 9.73 2.27
CA ILE A 28 3.98 9.63 3.69
C ILE A 28 5.17 10.55 3.97
N LYS A 29 6.24 10.49 3.17
CA LYS A 29 7.43 11.33 3.37
C LYS A 29 7.10 12.82 3.32
N ALA A 30 6.19 13.23 2.44
CA ALA A 30 5.76 14.63 2.34
C ALA A 30 4.87 15.05 3.53
N ALA A 31 3.91 14.22 3.93
CA ALA A 31 2.93 14.56 4.96
C ALA A 31 3.46 14.41 6.40
N LEU A 32 4.34 13.43 6.63
CA LEU A 32 4.72 12.97 7.97
C LEU A 32 5.32 14.08 8.88
N PRO A 33 6.20 14.98 8.40
CA PRO A 33 6.69 16.08 9.24
C PRO A 33 5.56 16.96 9.79
N GLY A 34 4.55 17.24 8.96
CA GLY A 34 3.35 18.00 9.37
C GLY A 34 2.46 17.21 10.33
N MET A 35 2.39 15.89 10.17
CA MET A 35 1.68 15.00 11.09
C MET A 35 2.36 14.89 12.46
N LYS A 36 3.68 15.02 12.54
CA LYS A 36 4.45 15.00 13.81
C LYS A 36 4.49 16.36 14.52
N LYS A 37 4.29 17.46 13.80
CA LYS A 37 4.37 18.81 14.36
C LYS A 37 3.29 19.08 15.42
N ASN A 38 3.70 19.60 16.58
CA ASN A 38 2.85 20.09 17.67
C ASN A 38 1.79 19.06 18.14
N ARG A 39 2.20 17.80 18.29
CA ARG A 39 1.28 16.70 18.61
C ARG A 39 0.77 16.62 20.04
N LYS A 40 1.40 17.33 20.99
CA LYS A 40 1.02 17.31 22.41
C LYS A 40 -0.44 17.65 22.68
N ASP A 41 -1.04 18.51 21.84
CA ASP A 41 -2.42 18.99 22.01
C ASP A 41 -3.41 18.35 21.01
N ARG A 42 -2.96 17.37 20.22
CA ARG A 42 -3.77 16.71 19.20
C ARG A 42 -4.20 15.31 19.65
N GLY A 43 -5.37 14.88 19.20
CA GLY A 43 -5.81 13.48 19.31
C GLY A 43 -4.92 12.52 18.52
N PRO A 44 -5.23 11.21 18.56
CA PRO A 44 -4.51 10.22 17.77
C PRO A 44 -4.60 10.55 16.27
N GLY A 45 -3.48 10.35 15.57
CA GLY A 45 -3.40 10.48 14.13
C GLY A 45 -3.45 9.10 13.48
N SER A 46 -3.83 9.03 12.21
CA SER A 46 -3.91 7.76 11.50
C SER A 46 -3.41 7.86 10.06
N ILE A 47 -2.74 6.81 9.60
CA ILE A 47 -2.35 6.57 8.21
C ILE A 47 -2.99 5.25 7.80
N ALA A 48 -3.82 5.26 6.76
CA ALA A 48 -4.43 4.06 6.21
C ALA A 48 -3.77 3.72 4.87
N LEU A 49 -3.15 2.54 4.78
CA LEU A 49 -2.55 2.01 3.57
C LEU A 49 -3.52 1.04 2.92
N MET A 50 -3.94 1.35 1.69
CA MET A 50 -4.85 0.50 0.92
C MET A 50 -4.05 -0.60 0.19
N SER A 51 -3.96 -1.77 0.82
CA SER A 51 -3.37 -2.96 0.22
C SER A 51 -4.42 -3.75 -0.57
N SER A 52 -4.45 -5.08 -0.41
CA SER A 52 -5.35 -6.03 -1.07
C SER A 52 -5.25 -7.39 -0.35
N GLN A 53 -6.22 -8.29 -0.54
CA GLN A 53 -6.04 -9.71 -0.25
C GLN A 53 -4.77 -10.28 -0.92
N ALA A 54 -4.45 -9.82 -2.14
CA ALA A 54 -3.21 -10.14 -2.85
C ALA A 54 -1.94 -9.58 -2.17
N GLY A 55 -2.09 -8.75 -1.14
CA GLY A 55 -1.02 -8.29 -0.25
C GLY A 55 -0.79 -9.20 0.97
N GLN A 56 -1.61 -10.23 1.15
CA GLN A 56 -1.52 -11.21 2.24
C GLN A 56 -1.14 -12.60 1.74
N VAL A 57 -1.61 -12.98 0.55
CA VAL A 57 -1.29 -14.24 -0.13
C VAL A 57 -1.01 -13.95 -1.59
N GLY A 58 -0.04 -14.66 -2.20
CA GLY A 58 0.24 -14.53 -3.62
C GLY A 58 -0.90 -15.12 -4.46
N ILE A 59 -1.35 -14.38 -5.47
CA ILE A 59 -2.40 -14.81 -6.39
C ILE A 59 -1.78 -15.07 -7.77
N TYR A 60 -2.10 -16.22 -8.37
CA TYR A 60 -1.66 -16.57 -9.71
C TYR A 60 -2.05 -15.48 -10.72
N GLY A 61 -1.13 -15.11 -11.60
CA GLY A 61 -1.32 -14.05 -12.60
C GLY A 61 -1.24 -12.61 -12.05
N TYR A 62 -1.07 -12.43 -10.75
CA TYR A 62 -0.93 -11.11 -10.12
C TYR A 62 0.47 -10.92 -9.55
N THR A 63 1.51 -11.45 -10.17
CA THR A 63 2.87 -11.50 -9.59
C THR A 63 3.39 -10.11 -9.18
N ALA A 64 3.39 -9.14 -10.11
CA ALA A 64 3.86 -7.79 -9.85
C ALA A 64 2.91 -7.00 -8.93
N TYR A 65 1.60 -7.16 -9.13
CA TYR A 65 0.58 -6.54 -8.29
C TYR A 65 0.69 -7.02 -6.83
N SER A 66 0.73 -8.34 -6.61
CA SER A 66 0.91 -8.95 -5.29
C SER A 66 2.21 -8.46 -4.65
N ALA A 67 3.33 -8.46 -5.37
CA ALA A 67 4.59 -7.93 -4.85
C ALA A 67 4.46 -6.47 -4.37
N SER A 68 3.78 -5.62 -5.15
CA SER A 68 3.53 -4.22 -4.76
C SER A 68 2.68 -4.09 -3.50
N LYS A 69 1.65 -4.95 -3.35
CA LYS A 69 0.71 -4.94 -2.21
C LYS A 69 1.29 -5.57 -0.94
N PHE A 70 2.13 -6.60 -1.08
CA PHE A 70 2.97 -7.12 0.01
C PHE A 70 3.98 -6.07 0.48
N GLY A 71 4.55 -5.28 -0.43
CA GLY A 71 5.44 -4.18 -0.08
C GLY A 71 4.81 -3.17 0.89
N LEU A 72 3.50 -2.90 0.73
CA LEU A 72 2.76 -2.03 1.65
C LEU A 72 2.65 -2.60 3.06
N ARG A 73 2.66 -3.93 3.21
CA ARG A 73 2.68 -4.57 4.53
C ARG A 73 3.99 -4.30 5.25
N GLY A 74 5.12 -4.54 4.58
CA GLY A 74 6.45 -4.23 5.13
C GLY A 74 6.61 -2.74 5.46
N LEU A 75 6.14 -1.85 4.57
CA LEU A 75 6.09 -0.41 4.82
C LEU A 75 5.27 -0.09 6.07
N GLY A 76 4.04 -0.59 6.17
CA GLY A 76 3.14 -0.27 7.28
C GLY A 76 3.65 -0.78 8.62
N GLU A 77 4.14 -2.02 8.66
CA GLU A 77 4.70 -2.64 9.87
C GLU A 77 5.94 -1.88 10.37
N ALA A 78 6.87 -1.53 9.47
CA ALA A 78 8.06 -0.75 9.84
C ALA A 78 7.70 0.67 10.28
N LEU A 79 6.84 1.36 9.52
CA LEU A 79 6.44 2.73 9.82
C LEU A 79 5.70 2.82 11.17
N GLN A 80 4.86 1.86 11.52
CA GLN A 80 4.20 1.85 12.83
C GLN A 80 5.23 1.88 13.97
N GLN A 81 6.33 1.13 13.86
CA GLN A 81 7.38 1.13 14.88
C GLN A 81 8.02 2.50 15.06
N GLU A 82 8.21 3.24 13.96
CA GLU A 82 8.74 4.62 14.00
C GLU A 82 7.76 5.64 14.61
N LEU A 83 6.45 5.34 14.60
CA LEU A 83 5.40 6.29 14.94
C LEU A 83 4.69 6.01 16.27
N ASN A 84 5.01 4.90 16.93
CA ASN A 84 4.42 4.50 18.21
C ASN A 84 4.47 5.62 19.27
N SER A 85 5.61 6.30 19.42
CA SER A 85 5.78 7.39 20.40
C SER A 85 5.06 8.69 20.03
N GLU A 86 4.65 8.83 18.77
CA GLU A 86 4.00 10.04 18.22
C GLU A 86 2.47 9.93 18.25
N ASN A 87 1.91 8.85 18.82
CA ASN A 87 0.48 8.53 18.82
C ASN A 87 -0.13 8.53 17.40
N ILE A 88 0.64 8.12 16.38
CA ILE A 88 0.15 7.93 15.01
C ILE A 88 0.03 6.42 14.74
N HIS A 89 -1.15 6.01 14.32
CA HIS A 89 -1.47 4.63 14.04
C HIS A 89 -1.46 4.38 12.53
N VAL A 90 -0.87 3.28 12.11
CA VAL A 90 -0.80 2.85 10.73
C VAL A 90 -1.67 1.61 10.60
N SER A 91 -2.64 1.66 9.69
CA SER A 91 -3.52 0.53 9.39
C SER A 91 -3.30 0.08 7.96
N ILE A 92 -3.19 -1.23 7.76
CA ILE A 92 -3.12 -1.85 6.44
C ILE A 92 -4.48 -2.46 6.17
N ILE A 93 -5.15 -1.98 5.13
CA ILE A 93 -6.48 -2.43 4.73
C ILE A 93 -6.31 -3.41 3.57
N CYS A 94 -6.86 -4.60 3.68
CA CYS A 94 -6.73 -5.67 2.68
C CYS A 94 -8.10 -6.11 2.17
N PRO A 95 -8.76 -5.33 1.28
CA PRO A 95 -10.03 -5.74 0.71
C PRO A 95 -9.84 -6.98 -0.19
N PRO A 96 -10.82 -7.90 -0.21
CA PRO A 96 -10.98 -8.85 -1.31
C PRO A 96 -11.62 -8.15 -2.52
N ASP A 97 -12.02 -8.92 -3.52
CA ASP A 97 -12.84 -8.45 -4.63
C ASP A 97 -14.03 -7.65 -4.10
N THR A 98 -14.19 -6.44 -4.63
CA THR A 98 -15.16 -5.46 -4.11
C THR A 98 -15.96 -4.91 -5.28
N ASP A 99 -17.29 -4.81 -5.10
CA ASP A 99 -18.22 -4.27 -6.10
C ASP A 99 -17.91 -2.80 -6.41
N THR A 100 -17.04 -2.61 -7.39
CA THR A 100 -16.52 -1.35 -7.89
C THR A 100 -16.42 -1.45 -9.41
N PRO A 101 -16.38 -0.33 -10.15
CA PRO A 101 -16.24 -0.39 -11.61
C PRO A 101 -15.05 -1.23 -12.10
N GLY A 102 -13.95 -1.26 -11.33
CA GLY A 102 -12.77 -2.06 -11.66
C GLY A 102 -13.01 -3.57 -11.64
N LEU A 103 -13.94 -4.07 -10.81
CA LEU A 103 -14.29 -5.49 -10.75
C LEU A 103 -14.92 -5.98 -12.07
N VAL A 104 -15.68 -5.11 -12.74
CA VAL A 104 -16.32 -5.44 -14.04
C VAL A 104 -15.28 -5.52 -15.16
N GLU A 105 -14.14 -4.85 -14.98
CA GLU A 105 -13.02 -4.84 -15.93
C GLU A 105 -11.98 -5.95 -15.65
N GLU A 106 -12.14 -6.73 -14.57
CA GLU A 106 -11.36 -7.93 -14.27
C GLU A 106 -12.01 -9.14 -14.98
N PRO A 107 -11.42 -9.68 -16.08
CA PRO A 107 -11.95 -10.86 -16.75
C PRO A 107 -11.59 -12.17 -16.03
#